data_AF-A0A941HJA5-F1
#
_entry.id   AF-A0A941HJA5-F1
#
_cell.length_a   1.000
_cell.length_b   1.000
_cell.length_c   1.000
_cell.angle_alpha   90.00
_cell.angle_beta   90.00
_cell.angle_gamma   90.00
#
_symmetry.space_group_name_H-M   'P 1'
#
loop_
_entity.id
_entity.type
_entity.pdbx_description
1 polymer ?
#
loop_
_entity_poly.entity_id
_entity_poly.type
_entity_poly.pdbx_seq_one_letter_code
_entity_poly.pdbx_strand_id
1 'polypeptide(L)'
;ASTIDLSGYLDNTDAQDLSLSNNTLSLTNDGTDVDLSGYLDNTDAQALSLATNILSISGNAFTVDLSSYLDNTDAQDLTLSNNTLSLTNDGTDVDLSGYLDNTDAQALSLATNILSISGNASTVDLSSYLDNTDAQDLSLSNNTLSLTNDGTDVDLSGYLDNTDAQALSLATNILSISGNASTIDLSGYLDNTDAQDLSLSNNTLSLTNDGTDVDLSGYLDNTDAQALSLATNILSISGNASTVDLSNYLDNTDSQQLSLNNTDLTISGGNTIDLSSLQDGTGTDNQTLNLTNATLSISNGNTVDLSTLQDGTGTDSQTLNLSNATLSISNGNTVDLSALQDGTGTDSQTLNLTDNTLSISNGNTVDFSAFVNTDGQDLTSASLSGTDLTIEIQNGASVTVDLSPLLTDLETRLSNLEQTLGIGNVEGRTNQKAVLYQNIPNPFDATSSIKYYIPTNVGKASIVFSNTSGQVISTVDITEVGEGELHINSDGLASGTYFYTLFTDNKKVATRRMVIN
;
A
#
# COMPACT_ATOMS: atom_id res chain seq x y z
N ALA A 1 143.49 -76.35 -36.10
CA ALA A 1 144.05 -76.19 -37.46
C ALA A 1 142.88 -75.89 -38.39
N SER A 2 142.91 -74.98 -39.35
CA SER A 2 144.02 -74.43 -40.16
C SER A 2 143.56 -73.15 -40.88
N THR A 3 144.54 -72.30 -41.24
CA THR A 3 144.54 -70.91 -41.75
C THR A 3 144.67 -70.80 -43.29
N ILE A 4 144.58 -69.58 -43.91
CA ILE A 4 145.16 -69.04 -45.22
C ILE A 4 144.15 -68.20 -46.08
N ASP A 5 144.45 -67.17 -46.91
CA ASP A 5 145.60 -66.24 -47.09
C ASP A 5 145.38 -65.12 -48.18
N LEU A 6 146.00 -63.96 -47.92
CA LEU A 6 146.60 -62.83 -48.71
C LEU A 6 146.11 -62.28 -50.09
N SER A 7 145.77 -60.99 -50.06
CA SER A 7 146.57 -59.88 -50.62
C SER A 7 146.87 -59.70 -52.12
N GLY A 8 146.17 -60.34 -53.05
CA GLY A 8 146.56 -60.27 -54.46
C GLY A 8 147.01 -58.90 -55.02
N TYR A 9 146.20 -57.84 -55.00
CA TYR A 9 146.41 -56.80 -56.03
C TYR A 9 145.97 -55.39 -55.62
N LEU A 10 146.93 -54.63 -55.08
CA LEU A 10 147.05 -53.19 -55.34
C LEU A 10 146.66 -52.87 -56.81
N ASP A 11 146.10 -51.71 -57.18
CA ASP A 11 146.81 -50.45 -57.07
C ASP A 11 146.00 -49.15 -57.32
N ASN A 12 146.57 -48.09 -56.74
CA ASN A 12 146.37 -46.65 -56.89
C ASN A 12 145.95 -46.11 -58.26
N THR A 13 145.23 -44.98 -58.29
CA THR A 13 145.65 -43.68 -58.90
C THR A 13 144.47 -42.68 -58.98
N ASP A 14 144.30 -41.65 -58.14
CA ASP A 14 145.10 -40.44 -57.81
C ASP A 14 144.85 -39.15 -58.68
N ALA A 15 143.60 -38.83 -59.08
CA ALA A 15 143.16 -37.47 -59.49
C ALA A 15 141.97 -36.90 -58.67
N GLN A 16 142.06 -35.62 -58.27
CA GLN A 16 141.40 -34.98 -57.09
C GLN A 16 140.74 -33.60 -57.37
N ASP A 17 139.55 -33.32 -56.78
CA ASP A 17 138.53 -32.25 -56.97
C ASP A 17 137.72 -32.00 -55.68
N LEU A 18 137.50 -30.74 -55.25
CA LEU A 18 136.81 -30.37 -54.00
C LEU A 18 135.27 -30.13 -54.18
N SER A 19 134.43 -30.68 -53.29
CA SER A 19 132.95 -30.64 -53.30
C SER A 19 132.36 -30.33 -51.92
N LEU A 20 131.33 -29.47 -51.86
CA LEU A 20 130.53 -29.21 -50.65
C LEU A 20 129.06 -29.63 -50.87
N SER A 21 128.56 -30.53 -50.03
CA SER A 21 127.13 -30.93 -50.03
C SER A 21 126.64 -31.25 -48.61
N ASN A 22 125.56 -30.60 -48.18
CA ASN A 22 125.12 -30.50 -46.78
C ASN A 22 126.22 -30.01 -45.83
N ASN A 23 126.56 -30.84 -44.84
CA ASN A 23 127.39 -30.51 -43.69
C ASN A 23 128.76 -31.20 -43.80
N THR A 24 129.21 -31.50 -45.02
CA THR A 24 130.47 -32.20 -45.23
C THR A 24 131.17 -31.64 -46.47
N LEU A 25 132.43 -31.25 -46.29
CA LEU A 25 133.31 -30.64 -47.29
C LEU A 25 134.39 -31.63 -47.72
N SER A 26 134.43 -32.05 -48.98
CA SER A 26 135.24 -33.19 -49.45
C SER A 26 136.27 -32.83 -50.52
N LEU A 27 137.50 -33.37 -50.49
CA LEU A 27 138.43 -33.42 -51.64
C LEU A 27 138.37 -34.81 -52.28
N THR A 28 138.15 -34.94 -53.59
CA THR A 28 138.33 -36.25 -54.25
C THR A 28 139.81 -36.63 -54.20
N ASN A 29 140.08 -37.91 -53.99
CA ASN A 29 141.28 -38.59 -53.47
C ASN A 29 142.10 -37.96 -52.33
N ASP A 30 141.59 -36.97 -51.60
CA ASP A 30 142.11 -36.71 -50.26
C ASP A 30 141.07 -37.10 -49.23
N GLY A 31 141.48 -38.06 -48.40
CA GLY A 31 140.78 -38.48 -47.21
C GLY A 31 140.91 -37.40 -46.15
N THR A 32 140.02 -36.43 -46.20
CA THR A 32 139.36 -35.88 -45.01
C THR A 32 138.24 -34.97 -45.48
N ASP A 33 137.02 -35.52 -45.48
CA ASP A 33 135.87 -34.66 -45.64
C ASP A 33 135.64 -33.93 -44.31
N VAL A 34 135.78 -32.60 -44.35
CA VAL A 34 135.70 -31.72 -43.19
C VAL A 34 134.24 -31.48 -42.85
N ASP A 35 133.94 -31.94 -41.65
CA ASP A 35 132.64 -32.08 -41.02
C ASP A 35 132.11 -30.77 -40.44
N LEU A 36 130.80 -30.59 -40.52
CA LEU A 36 130.07 -29.46 -39.96
C LEU A 36 128.82 -29.88 -39.17
N SER A 37 128.55 -31.18 -39.01
CA SER A 37 127.33 -31.67 -38.34
C SER A 37 127.43 -31.72 -36.81
N GLY A 38 128.64 -31.83 -36.23
CA GLY A 38 128.82 -31.73 -34.77
C GLY A 38 128.33 -30.41 -34.15
N TYR A 39 127.95 -29.43 -34.99
CA TYR A 39 127.39 -28.13 -34.62
C TYR A 39 125.89 -27.96 -34.93
N LEU A 40 125.23 -28.98 -35.49
CA LEU A 40 123.82 -28.90 -35.89
C LEU A 40 123.05 -30.02 -35.20
N ASP A 41 122.77 -29.83 -33.91
CA ASP A 41 121.86 -30.65 -33.15
C ASP A 41 120.42 -30.19 -33.42
N ASN A 42 119.65 -31.03 -34.09
CA ASN A 42 118.23 -30.83 -34.37
C ASN A 42 117.38 -31.05 -33.09
N THR A 43 117.70 -30.31 -32.01
CA THR A 43 117.25 -30.50 -30.62
C THR A 43 116.03 -29.66 -30.21
N ASP A 44 115.21 -29.12 -31.13
CA ASP A 44 114.21 -28.13 -30.69
C ASP A 44 112.73 -28.51 -30.92
N ALA A 45 112.40 -29.79 -30.97
CA ALA A 45 110.99 -30.22 -30.95
C ALA A 45 110.74 -31.33 -29.93
N GLN A 46 110.81 -30.99 -28.63
CA GLN A 46 110.31 -31.85 -27.56
C GLN A 46 108.95 -31.35 -27.08
N ALA A 47 107.94 -32.24 -27.10
CA ALA A 47 106.61 -31.93 -26.60
C ALA A 47 106.49 -32.37 -25.13
N LEU A 48 106.06 -31.45 -24.26
CA LEU A 48 105.58 -31.80 -22.92
C LEU A 48 104.14 -32.32 -23.04
N SER A 49 103.90 -33.50 -22.48
CA SER A 49 102.57 -34.09 -22.37
C SER A 49 102.27 -34.38 -20.90
N LEU A 50 101.18 -33.80 -20.41
CA LEU A 50 100.63 -34.07 -19.09
C LEU A 50 99.38 -34.94 -19.25
N ALA A 51 99.46 -36.20 -18.82
CA ALA A 51 98.34 -37.13 -18.82
C ALA A 51 98.02 -37.52 -17.38
N THR A 52 96.83 -37.13 -16.91
CA THR A 52 96.47 -37.12 -15.48
C THR A 52 97.53 -36.35 -14.68
N ASN A 53 98.22 -37.00 -13.76
CA ASN A 53 99.16 -36.38 -12.85
C ASN A 53 100.62 -36.68 -13.21
N ILE A 54 100.88 -37.31 -14.36
CA ILE A 54 102.23 -37.64 -14.79
C ILE A 54 102.65 -36.74 -15.94
N LEU A 55 103.67 -35.92 -15.67
CA LEU A 55 104.30 -35.07 -16.66
C LEU A 55 105.42 -35.84 -17.35
N SER A 56 105.36 -35.90 -18.68
CA SER A 56 106.36 -36.58 -19.51
C SER A 56 106.82 -35.70 -20.65
N ILE A 57 108.07 -35.88 -21.07
CA ILE A 57 108.66 -35.19 -22.22
C ILE A 57 108.93 -36.23 -23.29
N SER A 58 108.41 -36.00 -24.51
CA SER A 58 108.53 -36.95 -25.62
C SER A 58 110.00 -37.28 -25.90
N GLY A 59 110.37 -38.56 -25.85
CA GLY A 59 111.74 -39.05 -26.08
C GLY A 59 112.55 -39.32 -24.81
N ASN A 60 112.03 -38.98 -23.63
CA ASN A 60 112.64 -39.33 -22.34
C ASN A 60 111.78 -40.37 -21.62
N ALA A 61 112.39 -41.49 -21.21
CA ALA A 61 111.70 -42.58 -20.53
C ALA A 61 111.37 -42.26 -19.06
N PHE A 62 111.96 -41.19 -18.51
CA PHE A 62 111.67 -40.74 -17.16
C PHE A 62 110.49 -39.78 -17.14
N THR A 63 109.49 -40.13 -16.35
CA THR A 63 108.29 -39.32 -16.12
C THR A 63 108.27 -38.83 -14.68
N VAL A 64 107.73 -37.63 -14.47
CA VAL A 64 107.55 -37.07 -13.13
C VAL A 64 106.11 -37.30 -12.71
N ASP A 65 105.90 -38.11 -11.68
CA ASP A 65 104.59 -38.29 -11.06
C ASP A 65 104.35 -37.16 -10.04
N LEU A 66 103.36 -36.32 -10.33
CA LEU A 66 102.97 -35.17 -9.52
C LEU A 66 101.91 -35.53 -8.47
N SER A 67 101.45 -36.78 -8.40
CA SER A 67 100.35 -37.19 -7.51
C SER A 67 100.62 -36.93 -6.02
N SER A 68 101.87 -36.93 -5.57
CA SER A 68 102.24 -36.57 -4.19
C SER A 68 102.16 -35.07 -3.87
N TYR A 69 101.93 -34.22 -4.87
CA TYR A 69 101.74 -32.77 -4.74
C TYR A 69 100.29 -32.34 -5.02
N LEU A 70 99.41 -33.28 -5.34
CA LEU A 70 97.97 -33.06 -5.40
C LEU A 70 97.38 -33.52 -4.07
N ASP A 71 97.41 -32.64 -3.08
CA ASP A 71 96.54 -32.82 -1.92
C ASP A 71 95.14 -32.43 -2.39
N ASN A 72 94.34 -33.43 -2.72
CA ASN A 72 92.93 -33.30 -3.07
C ASN A 72 92.07 -32.89 -1.84
N THR A 73 92.59 -31.96 -1.05
CA THR A 73 92.06 -31.40 0.19
C THR A 73 91.17 -30.19 -0.06
N ASP A 74 90.76 -29.93 -1.30
CA ASP A 74 89.94 -28.75 -1.64
C ASP A 74 88.51 -29.10 -2.06
N ALA A 75 88.19 -30.39 -2.21
CA ALA A 75 86.82 -30.85 -2.44
C ALA A 75 86.18 -31.25 -1.10
N GLN A 76 85.79 -30.25 -0.32
CA GLN A 76 84.86 -30.46 0.79
C GLN A 76 83.46 -30.13 0.28
N ASP A 77 82.58 -31.12 0.32
CA ASP A 77 81.16 -30.85 0.11
C ASP A 77 80.61 -30.24 1.39
N LEU A 78 80.00 -29.07 1.26
CA LEU A 78 79.29 -28.40 2.33
C LEU A 78 77.86 -28.93 2.37
N THR A 79 77.54 -29.66 3.44
CA THR A 79 76.22 -30.25 3.63
C THR A 79 75.49 -29.49 4.73
N LEU A 80 74.33 -28.93 4.39
CA LEU A 80 73.40 -28.37 5.37
C LEU A 80 72.23 -29.34 5.55
N SER A 81 72.12 -29.92 6.74
CA SER A 81 70.98 -30.76 7.12
C SER A 81 70.32 -30.20 8.37
N ASN A 82 69.06 -29.80 8.24
CA ASN A 82 68.37 -28.93 9.19
C ASN A 82 69.18 -27.65 9.47
N ASN A 83 69.61 -27.48 10.72
CA ASN A 83 70.27 -26.28 11.20
C ASN A 83 71.76 -26.52 11.47
N THR A 84 72.31 -27.64 10.98
CA THR A 84 73.71 -27.99 11.23
C THR A 84 74.46 -28.03 9.91
N LEU A 85 75.51 -27.23 9.85
CA LEU A 85 76.37 -27.10 8.68
C LEU A 85 77.65 -27.89 8.91
N SER A 86 77.91 -28.84 8.04
CA SER A 86 79.03 -29.80 8.17
C SER A 86 79.80 -29.92 6.86
N LEU A 87 81.13 -29.96 6.97
CA LEU A 87 82.03 -30.24 5.86
C LEU A 87 82.41 -31.72 5.88
N THR A 88 82.37 -32.38 4.72
CA THR A 88 82.82 -33.78 4.62
C THR A 88 84.28 -33.94 5.08
N ASN A 89 84.53 -34.89 5.99
CA ASN A 89 85.81 -35.20 6.63
C ASN A 89 86.34 -34.19 7.66
N ASP A 90 85.51 -33.26 8.13
CA ASP A 90 85.77 -32.48 9.35
C ASP A 90 84.86 -32.95 10.51
N GLY A 91 85.43 -33.02 11.72
CA GLY A 91 84.76 -33.58 12.91
C GLY A 91 84.01 -32.56 13.75
N THR A 92 84.02 -31.29 13.34
CA THR A 92 83.34 -30.18 14.03
C THR A 92 82.17 -29.68 13.20
N ASP A 93 80.97 -30.08 13.61
CA ASP A 93 79.73 -29.56 13.08
C ASP A 93 79.46 -28.15 13.63
N VAL A 94 79.00 -27.24 12.76
CA VAL A 94 78.55 -25.90 13.18
C VAL A 94 77.05 -25.94 13.39
N ASP A 95 76.62 -25.88 14.64
CA ASP A 95 75.21 -25.75 15.00
C ASP A 95 74.74 -24.30 14.83
N LEU A 96 73.90 -24.07 13.82
CA LEU A 96 73.33 -22.77 13.50
C LEU A 96 72.02 -22.52 14.26
N SER A 97 71.56 -23.42 15.14
CA SER A 97 70.31 -23.24 15.88
C SER A 97 70.30 -22.00 16.79
N GLY A 98 71.46 -21.56 17.28
CA GLY A 98 71.59 -20.28 18.02
C GLY A 98 71.52 -19.02 17.15
N TYR A 99 71.59 -19.18 15.83
CA TYR A 99 71.48 -18.12 14.81
C TYR A 99 70.17 -18.19 14.02
N LEU A 100 69.40 -19.25 14.20
CA LEU A 100 68.06 -19.44 13.64
C LEU A 100 67.09 -19.22 14.79
N ASP A 101 66.65 -17.97 14.97
CA ASP A 101 65.47 -17.72 15.77
C ASP A 101 64.30 -18.36 15.01
N ASN A 102 63.60 -19.31 15.62
CA ASN A 102 62.49 -20.03 14.99
C ASN A 102 61.26 -19.12 14.74
N THR A 103 61.47 -17.85 14.43
CA THR A 103 60.46 -16.85 14.22
C THR A 103 59.78 -17.08 12.87
N ASP A 104 60.43 -17.74 11.91
CA ASP A 104 59.99 -17.82 10.50
C ASP A 104 58.65 -18.54 10.23
N ALA A 105 57.99 -19.09 11.26
CA ALA A 105 56.56 -19.38 11.22
C ALA A 105 55.75 -18.19 11.75
N GLN A 106 55.96 -17.01 11.14
CA GLN A 106 55.17 -15.82 11.39
C GLN A 106 53.83 -15.91 10.64
N ALA A 107 52.74 -16.21 11.34
CA ALA A 107 51.42 -16.05 10.74
C ALA A 107 51.10 -14.55 10.67
N LEU A 108 50.96 -14.03 9.44
CA LEU A 108 50.39 -12.71 9.21
C LEU A 108 48.89 -12.77 9.44
N SER A 109 48.40 -11.98 10.38
CA SER A 109 46.97 -11.81 10.65
C SER A 109 46.59 -10.34 10.48
N LEU A 110 45.62 -10.10 9.61
CA LEU A 110 45.04 -8.78 9.39
C LEU A 110 43.65 -8.76 10.03
N ALA A 111 43.49 -7.95 11.07
CA ALA A 111 42.20 -7.66 11.68
C ALA A 111 41.93 -6.16 11.55
N THR A 112 40.82 -5.82 10.90
CA THR A 112 40.55 -4.47 10.36
C THR A 112 41.76 -3.94 9.58
N ASN A 113 42.42 -2.92 10.09
CA ASN A 113 43.52 -2.22 9.43
C ASN A 113 44.87 -2.46 10.10
N ILE A 114 44.93 -3.37 11.09
CA ILE A 114 46.16 -3.63 11.83
C ILE A 114 46.73 -4.98 11.39
N LEU A 115 47.89 -4.91 10.75
CA LEU A 115 48.66 -6.08 10.36
C LEU A 115 49.55 -6.49 11.53
N SER A 116 49.34 -7.72 12.00
CA SER A 116 50.09 -8.30 13.10
C SER A 116 50.77 -9.58 12.67
N ILE A 117 51.90 -9.84 13.32
CA ILE A 117 52.70 -11.03 13.08
C ILE A 117 52.74 -11.83 14.39
N SER A 118 52.34 -13.11 14.33
CA SER A 118 52.30 -13.96 15.52
C SER A 118 53.66 -14.02 16.22
N GLY A 119 53.70 -13.67 17.51
CA GLY A 119 54.92 -13.66 18.33
C GLY A 119 55.58 -12.29 18.48
N ASN A 120 55.16 -11.27 17.71
CA ASN A 120 55.63 -9.90 17.85
C ASN A 120 54.55 -9.01 18.53
N ALA A 121 54.93 -8.30 19.60
CA ALA A 121 54.03 -7.40 20.32
C ALA A 121 53.77 -6.07 19.57
N SER A 122 54.62 -5.74 18.61
CA SER A 122 54.49 -4.57 17.76
C SER A 122 53.61 -4.91 16.56
N THR A 123 52.54 -4.15 16.40
CA THR A 123 51.62 -4.23 15.27
C THR A 123 51.85 -3.07 14.32
N VAL A 124 51.64 -3.30 13.02
CA VAL A 124 51.67 -2.23 12.03
C VAL A 124 50.23 -1.79 11.78
N ASP A 125 49.90 -0.58 12.23
CA ASP A 125 48.63 0.05 11.89
C ASP A 125 48.72 0.62 10.48
N LEU A 126 48.00 0.01 9.55
CA LEU A 126 47.97 0.41 8.14
C LEU A 126 46.97 1.53 7.89
N SER A 127 46.23 2.01 8.90
CA SER A 127 45.17 3.02 8.71
C SER A 127 45.64 4.34 8.11
N SER A 128 46.93 4.68 8.19
CA SER A 128 47.53 5.83 7.50
C SER A 128 47.88 5.58 6.03
N TYR A 129 47.90 4.31 5.60
CA TYR A 129 48.11 3.88 4.21
C TYR A 129 46.82 3.38 3.55
N LEU A 130 45.74 3.22 4.32
CA LEU A 130 44.38 3.31 3.79
C LEU A 130 44.13 4.77 3.48
N ASP A 131 44.63 5.22 2.33
CA ASP A 131 43.99 6.33 1.67
C ASP A 131 42.61 5.80 1.29
N ASN A 132 41.54 6.36 1.84
CA ASN A 132 40.19 5.84 1.61
C ASN A 132 39.76 6.09 0.14
N THR A 133 40.69 6.25 -0.79
CA THR A 133 40.64 6.83 -2.13
C THR A 133 40.07 5.88 -3.19
N ASP A 134 39.65 4.68 -2.77
CA ASP A 134 39.19 3.67 -3.72
C ASP A 134 37.65 3.56 -3.74
N ALA A 135 36.97 4.20 -2.78
CA ALA A 135 35.52 4.32 -2.74
C ALA A 135 35.11 5.76 -2.42
N GLN A 136 35.46 6.71 -3.31
CA GLN A 136 34.76 7.97 -3.34
C GLN A 136 33.49 7.78 -4.16
N ASP A 137 32.35 7.77 -3.48
CA ASP A 137 31.10 8.08 -4.17
C ASP A 137 31.15 9.53 -4.63
N LEU A 138 31.04 9.72 -5.94
CA LEU A 138 30.92 11.02 -6.57
C LEU A 138 29.46 11.45 -6.48
N SER A 139 29.20 12.49 -5.69
CA SER A 139 27.87 13.06 -5.53
C SER A 139 27.81 14.38 -6.27
N LEU A 140 26.86 14.50 -7.19
CA LEU A 140 26.51 15.77 -7.83
C LEU A 140 25.15 16.21 -7.29
N SER A 141 25.13 17.29 -6.52
CA SER A 141 23.90 17.92 -6.04
C SER A 141 23.87 19.36 -6.50
N ASN A 142 22.82 19.72 -7.25
CA ASN A 142 22.77 20.93 -8.07
C ASN A 142 24.01 21.04 -8.97
N ASN A 143 24.86 22.03 -8.71
CA ASN A 143 26.03 22.36 -9.51
C ASN A 143 27.33 22.12 -8.73
N THR A 144 27.26 21.46 -7.58
CA THR A 144 28.42 21.22 -6.73
C THR A 144 28.75 19.74 -6.78
N LEU A 145 29.95 19.45 -7.26
CA LEU A 145 30.49 18.11 -7.36
C LEU A 145 31.38 17.85 -6.14
N SER A 146 31.01 16.83 -5.38
CA SER A 146 31.66 16.49 -4.12
C SER A 146 32.07 15.02 -4.14
N LEU A 147 33.25 14.75 -3.58
CA LEU A 147 33.74 13.39 -3.33
C LEU A 147 33.57 13.10 -1.84
N THR A 148 33.02 11.93 -1.52
CA THR A 148 32.89 11.51 -0.12
C THR A 148 34.27 11.44 0.57
N ASN A 149 34.35 12.02 1.78
CA ASN A 149 35.58 12.19 2.57
C ASN A 149 36.63 13.19 2.03
N ASP A 150 36.28 14.01 1.03
CA ASP A 150 37.04 15.20 0.67
C ASP A 150 36.32 16.47 1.14
N GLY A 151 37.06 17.40 1.74
CA GLY A 151 36.51 18.63 2.33
C GLY A 151 36.39 19.79 1.34
N THR A 152 36.79 19.56 0.09
CA THR A 152 36.76 20.55 -1.00
C THR A 152 35.70 20.22 -2.03
N ASP A 153 34.59 20.93 -1.94
CA ASP A 153 33.54 20.93 -2.96
C ASP A 153 34.00 21.68 -4.22
N VAL A 154 33.75 21.10 -5.40
CA VAL A 154 34.00 21.76 -6.68
C VAL A 154 32.71 22.40 -7.16
N ASP A 155 32.65 23.73 -7.13
CA ASP A 155 31.54 24.49 -7.69
C ASP A 155 31.66 24.59 -9.22
N LEU A 156 30.77 23.87 -9.92
CA LEU A 156 30.70 23.85 -11.38
C LEU A 156 29.88 25.01 -11.96
N SER A 157 29.35 25.92 -11.14
CA SER A 157 28.52 27.05 -11.60
C SER A 157 29.24 27.97 -12.57
N GLY A 158 30.57 28.12 -12.46
CA GLY A 158 31.40 28.89 -13.41
C GLY A 158 31.66 28.18 -14.75
N TYR A 159 31.38 26.88 -14.84
CA TYR A 159 31.48 26.06 -16.05
C TYR A 159 30.12 25.71 -16.66
N LEU A 160 29.04 25.98 -15.92
CA LEU A 160 27.69 26.04 -16.46
C LEU A 160 27.54 27.35 -17.21
N ASP A 161 28.11 27.39 -18.41
CA ASP A 161 27.56 28.27 -19.41
C ASP A 161 26.12 27.78 -19.64
N ASN A 162 25.15 28.64 -19.39
CA ASN A 162 23.75 28.38 -19.71
C ASN A 162 23.51 28.56 -21.23
N THR A 163 24.51 28.22 -22.05
CA THR A 163 24.51 28.42 -23.49
C THR A 163 23.90 27.26 -24.24
N ASP A 164 23.22 26.32 -23.57
CA ASP A 164 22.49 25.25 -24.25
C ASP A 164 20.96 25.31 -23.99
N ALA A 165 20.52 26.13 -23.04
CA ALA A 165 19.10 26.41 -22.82
C ALA A 165 18.66 27.61 -23.66
N GLN A 166 18.81 27.50 -24.98
CA GLN A 166 18.17 28.45 -25.90
C GLN A 166 16.69 28.14 -26.04
N ALA A 167 15.86 28.92 -25.34
CA ALA A 167 14.44 28.96 -25.67
C ALA A 167 14.26 29.78 -26.96
N LEU A 168 13.75 29.12 -28.00
CA LEU A 168 13.20 29.82 -29.16
C LEU A 168 11.85 30.41 -28.77
N SER A 169 11.74 31.73 -28.85
CA SER A 169 10.50 32.45 -28.59
C SER A 169 10.11 33.22 -29.85
N LEU A 170 8.91 32.92 -30.35
CA LEU A 170 8.27 33.66 -31.43
C LEU A 170 7.18 34.56 -30.84
N ALA A 171 7.43 35.87 -30.85
CA ALA A 171 6.43 36.87 -30.48
C ALA A 171 6.06 37.65 -31.75
N THR A 172 4.76 37.60 -32.09
CA THR A 172 4.25 37.98 -33.42
C THR A 172 5.09 37.37 -34.53
N ASN A 173 5.89 38.18 -35.21
CA ASN A 173 6.69 37.78 -36.38
C ASN A 173 8.18 37.84 -36.10
N ILE A 174 8.61 38.06 -34.85
CA ILE A 174 10.01 38.17 -34.50
C ILE A 174 10.44 36.92 -33.74
N LEU A 175 11.31 36.14 -34.37
CA LEU A 175 11.93 34.97 -33.76
C LEU A 175 13.16 35.41 -32.99
N SER A 176 13.17 35.08 -31.70
CA SER A 176 14.24 35.40 -30.77
C SER A 176 14.73 34.15 -30.06
N ILE A 177 16.01 34.17 -29.70
CA ILE A 177 16.66 33.08 -29.00
C ILE A 177 17.12 33.63 -27.65
N SER A 178 16.70 33.02 -26.55
CA SER A 178 17.05 33.50 -25.21
C SER A 178 18.57 33.59 -25.04
N GLY A 179 19.06 34.76 -24.61
CA GLY A 179 20.49 35.04 -24.45
C GLY A 179 21.18 35.67 -25.67
N ASN A 180 20.51 35.76 -26.83
CA ASN A 180 21.01 36.48 -28.00
C ASN A 180 20.25 37.80 -28.20
N ALA A 181 20.98 38.92 -28.29
CA ALA A 181 20.39 40.24 -28.50
C ALA A 181 19.89 40.47 -29.94
N SER A 182 20.33 39.64 -30.89
CA SER A 182 19.91 39.70 -32.28
C SER A 182 18.63 38.91 -32.46
N THR A 183 17.63 39.53 -33.08
CA THR A 183 16.36 38.91 -33.42
C THR A 183 16.22 38.78 -34.93
N ILE A 184 15.43 37.81 -35.37
CA ILE A 184 15.10 37.61 -36.78
C ILE A 184 13.67 38.07 -36.98
N ASP A 185 13.49 39.17 -37.70
CA ASP A 185 12.17 39.63 -38.12
C ASP A 185 11.72 38.83 -39.36
N LEU A 186 10.72 37.99 -39.17
CA LEU A 186 10.13 37.15 -40.20
C LEU A 186 9.04 37.86 -40.99
N SER A 187 8.70 39.12 -40.66
CA SER A 187 7.60 39.86 -41.31
C SER A 187 7.72 39.95 -42.83
N GLY A 188 8.93 39.97 -43.38
CA GLY A 188 9.18 39.94 -44.83
C GLY A 188 8.93 38.59 -45.51
N TYR A 189 8.71 37.52 -44.73
CA TYR A 189 8.37 36.17 -45.18
C TYR A 189 6.92 35.78 -44.85
N LEU A 190 6.18 36.61 -44.11
CA LEU A 190 4.73 36.50 -43.99
C LEU A 190 4.12 37.22 -45.19
N ASP A 191 3.96 36.49 -46.29
CA ASP A 191 3.27 37.00 -47.46
C ASP A 191 1.74 37.03 -47.28
N ASN A 192 1.21 36.57 -46.14
CA ASN A 192 -0.23 36.45 -45.85
C ASN A 192 -1.00 35.76 -47.01
N THR A 193 -0.30 35.00 -47.86
CA THR A 193 -0.80 34.53 -49.15
C THR A 193 -1.35 33.12 -49.05
N ASP A 194 -1.65 32.63 -47.84
CA ASP A 194 -2.18 31.25 -47.69
C ASP A 194 -3.66 31.21 -47.30
N ALA A 195 -4.27 32.35 -46.97
CA ALA A 195 -5.71 32.46 -46.71
C ALA A 195 -6.35 33.43 -47.70
N GLN A 196 -6.55 32.99 -48.94
CA GLN A 196 -7.39 33.71 -49.89
C GLN A 196 -8.79 33.12 -49.82
N ASP A 197 -9.74 33.91 -49.32
CA ASP A 197 -11.14 33.61 -49.50
C ASP A 197 -11.53 33.99 -50.92
N LEU A 198 -12.16 33.06 -51.63
CA LEU A 198 -12.72 33.28 -52.96
C LEU A 198 -14.10 33.93 -52.81
N SER A 199 -14.23 35.16 -53.28
CA SER A 199 -15.47 35.93 -53.23
C SER A 199 -16.00 36.14 -54.64
N LEU A 200 -17.28 35.82 -54.85
CA LEU A 200 -17.99 36.14 -56.08
C LEU A 200 -19.05 37.19 -55.77
N SER A 201 -18.88 38.39 -56.34
CA SER A 201 -19.86 39.48 -56.22
C SER A 201 -20.28 39.95 -57.60
N ASN A 202 -21.59 39.91 -57.86
CA ASN A 202 -22.16 39.99 -59.21
C ASN A 202 -21.46 38.99 -60.15
N ASN A 203 -20.65 39.51 -61.08
CA ASN A 203 -19.96 38.75 -62.11
C ASN A 203 -18.44 38.84 -61.95
N THR A 204 -17.95 39.37 -60.83
CA THR A 204 -16.53 39.55 -60.60
C THR A 204 -16.08 38.56 -59.52
N LEU A 205 -15.17 37.69 -59.90
CA LEU A 205 -14.55 36.69 -59.03
C LEU A 205 -13.22 37.23 -58.53
N SER A 206 -13.08 37.35 -57.22
CA SER A 206 -11.92 37.98 -56.56
C SER A 206 -11.40 37.10 -55.45
N LEU A 207 -10.09 37.14 -55.22
CA LEU A 207 -9.43 36.51 -54.08
C LEU A 207 -9.03 37.60 -53.09
N THR A 208 -9.24 37.38 -51.79
CA THR A 208 -8.81 38.36 -50.78
C THR A 208 -7.29 38.56 -50.83
N ASN A 209 -6.84 39.83 -50.85
CA ASN A 209 -5.44 40.25 -51.00
C ASN A 209 -4.80 40.04 -52.40
N ASP A 210 -5.60 39.69 -53.41
CA ASP A 210 -5.20 39.77 -54.82
C ASP A 210 -5.83 41.03 -55.46
N GLY A 211 -5.02 41.82 -56.16
CA GLY A 211 -5.46 43.03 -56.86
C GLY A 211 -6.01 42.76 -58.26
N THR A 212 -6.06 41.50 -58.69
CA THR A 212 -6.54 41.11 -60.02
C THR A 212 -7.87 40.39 -59.96
N ASP A 213 -8.94 41.18 -60.08
CA ASP A 213 -10.30 40.69 -60.23
C ASP A 213 -10.52 40.01 -61.59
N VAL A 214 -11.19 38.87 -61.59
CA VAL A 214 -11.61 38.17 -62.82
C VAL A 214 -13.04 38.58 -63.15
N ASP A 215 -13.21 39.39 -64.20
CA ASP A 215 -14.53 39.75 -64.72
C ASP A 215 -15.09 38.61 -65.58
N LEU A 216 -16.15 37.97 -65.09
CA LEU A 216 -16.86 36.89 -65.76
C LEU A 216 -17.98 37.39 -66.68
N SER A 217 -18.19 38.69 -66.80
CA SER A 217 -19.27 39.27 -67.62
C SER A 217 -19.22 38.86 -69.09
N GLY A 218 -18.03 38.68 -69.66
CA GLY A 218 -17.84 38.21 -71.04
C GLY A 218 -18.17 36.73 -71.27
N TYR A 219 -18.35 35.95 -70.19
CA TYR A 219 -18.76 34.54 -70.23
C TYR A 219 -20.23 34.34 -69.85
N LEU A 220 -20.92 35.41 -69.41
CA LEU A 220 -22.35 35.40 -69.20
C LEU A 220 -22.99 35.78 -70.51
N ASP A 221 -23.51 34.80 -71.24
CA ASP A 221 -24.23 35.06 -72.48
C ASP A 221 -25.63 35.64 -72.25
N ASN A 222 -26.10 35.73 -70.99
CA ASN A 222 -27.42 36.24 -70.56
C ASN A 222 -28.58 35.92 -71.53
N THR A 223 -28.47 34.80 -72.25
CA THR A 223 -29.36 34.43 -73.36
C THR A 223 -30.55 33.63 -72.84
N ASP A 224 -30.50 33.17 -71.59
CA ASP A 224 -31.49 32.24 -71.05
C ASP A 224 -32.66 32.90 -70.30
N ALA A 225 -32.65 34.23 -70.11
CA ALA A 225 -33.80 34.93 -69.53
C ALA A 225 -34.87 35.24 -70.59
N GLN A 226 -35.46 34.18 -71.13
CA GLN A 226 -36.57 34.23 -72.10
C GLN A 226 -37.89 34.13 -71.33
N ALA A 227 -38.52 35.26 -71.06
CA ALA A 227 -39.85 35.29 -70.46
C ALA A 227 -40.91 35.02 -71.54
N LEU A 228 -41.70 33.96 -71.36
CA LEU A 228 -42.92 33.75 -72.15
C LEU A 228 -44.02 34.66 -71.60
N SER A 229 -44.63 35.45 -72.48
CA SER A 229 -45.77 36.31 -72.17
C SER A 229 -46.92 35.99 -73.11
N LEU A 230 -48.09 35.73 -72.54
CA LEU A 230 -49.34 35.51 -73.27
C LEU A 230 -50.26 36.70 -73.02
N ALA A 231 -50.51 37.49 -74.06
CA ALA A 231 -51.46 38.59 -74.03
C ALA A 231 -52.60 38.28 -75.00
N THR A 232 -53.83 38.20 -74.48
CA THR A 232 -54.98 37.62 -75.19
C THR A 232 -54.62 36.24 -75.74
N ASN A 233 -54.50 36.09 -77.05
CA ASN A 233 -54.25 34.83 -77.72
C ASN A 233 -52.86 34.80 -78.38
N ILE A 234 -52.01 35.79 -78.14
CA ILE A 234 -50.69 35.86 -78.78
C ILE A 234 -49.62 35.54 -77.75
N LEU A 235 -48.93 34.42 -77.99
CA LEU A 235 -47.79 33.99 -77.19
C LEU A 235 -46.50 34.59 -77.76
N SER A 236 -45.73 35.25 -76.90
CA SER A 236 -44.48 35.93 -77.24
C SER A 236 -43.36 35.53 -76.27
N ILE A 237 -42.12 35.63 -76.73
CA ILE A 237 -40.92 35.36 -75.91
C ILE A 237 -40.09 36.64 -75.88
N SER A 238 -39.69 37.10 -74.70
CA SER A 238 -38.92 38.33 -74.54
C SER A 238 -37.63 38.30 -75.36
N GLY A 239 -37.43 39.32 -76.20
CA GLY A 239 -36.27 39.44 -77.09
C GLY A 239 -36.48 38.84 -78.49
N ASN A 240 -37.58 38.14 -78.75
CA ASN A 240 -37.94 37.65 -80.07
C ASN A 240 -39.08 38.50 -80.68
N ALA A 241 -38.88 39.04 -81.87
CA ALA A 241 -39.89 39.84 -82.58
C ALA A 241 -41.04 39.01 -83.17
N SER A 242 -40.84 37.69 -83.29
CA SER A 242 -41.85 36.77 -83.80
C SER A 242 -42.77 36.33 -82.67
N THR A 243 -44.07 36.30 -82.95
CA THR A 243 -45.10 35.88 -82.00
C THR A 243 -45.93 34.76 -82.60
N VAL A 244 -46.58 33.96 -81.75
CA VAL A 244 -47.46 32.86 -82.15
C VAL A 244 -48.90 33.26 -81.82
N ASP A 245 -49.74 33.44 -82.85
CA ASP A 245 -51.17 33.67 -82.67
C ASP A 245 -51.91 32.34 -82.51
N LEU A 246 -52.46 32.15 -81.32
CA LEU A 246 -53.20 30.96 -80.90
C LEU A 246 -54.70 31.07 -81.21
N SER A 247 -55.17 32.15 -81.83
CA SER A 247 -56.60 32.40 -82.08
C SER A 247 -57.30 31.30 -82.90
N ASN A 248 -56.57 30.64 -83.80
CA ASN A 248 -57.12 29.53 -84.59
C ASN A 248 -57.28 28.21 -83.80
N TYR A 249 -56.74 28.13 -82.58
CA TYR A 249 -56.84 26.97 -81.69
C TYR A 249 -57.80 27.21 -80.52
N LEU A 250 -58.40 28.40 -80.44
CA LEU A 250 -59.43 28.73 -79.47
C LEU A 250 -60.79 28.51 -80.14
N ASP A 251 -61.23 27.26 -80.17
CA ASP A 251 -62.60 26.88 -80.52
C ASP A 251 -63.56 27.30 -79.40
N ASN A 252 -63.87 28.58 -79.30
CA ASN A 252 -64.86 29.12 -78.36
C ASN A 252 -66.32 28.72 -78.70
N THR A 253 -66.55 27.47 -79.10
CA THR A 253 -67.87 26.86 -79.36
C THR A 253 -68.52 26.26 -78.11
N ASP A 254 -67.87 26.34 -76.94
CA ASP A 254 -68.31 25.60 -75.76
C ASP A 254 -68.89 26.47 -74.63
N SER A 255 -69.15 27.76 -74.86
CA SER A 255 -70.05 28.51 -73.96
C SER A 255 -71.51 28.15 -74.26
N GLN A 256 -71.83 26.89 -74.03
CA GLN A 256 -73.17 26.32 -74.15
C GLN A 256 -73.88 26.56 -72.83
N GLN A 257 -74.77 27.54 -72.81
CA GLN A 257 -75.53 27.87 -71.62
C GLN A 257 -76.65 26.85 -71.45
N LEU A 258 -76.60 26.05 -70.38
CA LEU A 258 -77.71 25.19 -69.97
C LEU A 258 -78.74 26.04 -69.22
N SER A 259 -79.98 26.00 -69.69
CA SER A 259 -81.12 26.66 -69.07
C SER A 259 -82.21 25.64 -68.81
N LEU A 260 -82.72 25.59 -67.58
CA LEU A 260 -83.86 24.77 -67.20
C LEU A 260 -85.07 25.69 -67.00
N ASN A 261 -86.11 25.51 -67.82
CA ASN A 261 -87.38 26.20 -67.67
C ASN A 261 -88.49 25.18 -67.48
N ASN A 262 -89.10 25.16 -66.29
CA ASN A 262 -89.96 24.08 -65.83
C ASN A 262 -89.27 22.71 -65.97
N THR A 263 -89.70 21.90 -66.93
CA THR A 263 -89.15 20.56 -67.19
C THR A 263 -88.25 20.50 -68.41
N ASP A 264 -88.11 21.59 -69.15
CA ASP A 264 -87.33 21.59 -70.38
C ASP A 264 -85.90 22.05 -70.10
N LEU A 265 -84.95 21.11 -70.20
CA LEU A 265 -83.52 21.41 -70.15
C LEU A 265 -83.02 21.73 -71.55
N THR A 266 -82.64 22.98 -71.79
CA THR A 266 -82.19 23.48 -73.09
C THR A 266 -80.72 23.85 -73.06
N ILE A 267 -79.99 23.48 -74.10
CA ILE A 267 -78.62 23.91 -74.35
C ILE A 267 -78.65 25.03 -75.40
N SER A 268 -78.00 26.17 -75.16
CA SER A 268 -78.00 27.29 -76.11
C SER A 268 -77.43 26.87 -77.49
N GLY A 269 -78.26 26.94 -78.54
CA GLY A 269 -77.90 26.49 -79.89
C GLY A 269 -78.01 24.98 -80.13
N GLY A 270 -78.40 24.21 -79.11
CA GLY A 270 -78.58 22.77 -79.15
C GLY A 270 -80.05 22.33 -78.99
N ASN A 271 -80.24 21.08 -78.59
CA ASN A 271 -81.55 20.48 -78.39
C ASN A 271 -82.15 20.88 -77.02
N THR A 272 -83.47 20.81 -76.93
CA THR A 272 -84.24 20.84 -75.68
C THR A 272 -84.64 19.41 -75.31
N ILE A 273 -84.41 19.03 -74.06
CA ILE A 273 -84.78 17.73 -73.49
C ILE A 273 -85.95 17.96 -72.52
N ASP A 274 -87.09 17.31 -72.78
CA ASP A 274 -88.24 17.33 -71.89
C ASP A 274 -88.06 16.33 -70.74
N LEU A 275 -87.98 16.87 -69.51
CA LEU A 275 -87.87 16.13 -68.25
C LEU A 275 -89.24 15.96 -67.56
N SER A 276 -90.36 16.18 -68.23
CA SER A 276 -91.71 16.11 -67.65
C SER A 276 -92.01 14.76 -67.00
N SER A 277 -91.44 13.69 -67.53
CA SER A 277 -91.48 12.34 -66.96
C SER A 277 -90.83 12.20 -65.56
N LEU A 278 -90.05 13.19 -65.10
CA LEU A 278 -89.48 13.24 -63.76
C LEU A 278 -90.34 14.07 -62.78
N GLN A 279 -91.31 14.86 -63.27
CA GLN A 279 -92.00 15.89 -62.48
C GLN A 279 -93.25 15.41 -61.74
N ASP A 280 -93.85 14.28 -62.13
CA ASP A 280 -95.06 13.76 -61.50
C ASP A 280 -94.80 12.84 -60.30
N GLY A 281 -93.53 12.62 -59.93
CA GLY A 281 -93.20 11.64 -58.90
C GLY A 281 -93.69 10.22 -59.25
N THR A 282 -93.99 9.96 -60.52
CA THR A 282 -94.31 8.65 -61.10
C THR A 282 -93.22 8.13 -62.04
N GLY A 283 -92.07 8.83 -62.09
CA GLY A 283 -90.79 8.12 -62.12
C GLY A 283 -90.78 7.10 -60.96
N THR A 284 -90.52 5.84 -61.27
CA THR A 284 -90.95 4.60 -60.58
C THR A 284 -90.56 4.41 -59.10
N ASP A 285 -90.00 5.42 -58.44
CA ASP A 285 -89.26 5.24 -57.19
C ASP A 285 -89.86 6.00 -55.98
N ASN A 286 -91.07 6.57 -56.09
CA ASN A 286 -91.77 7.10 -54.93
C ASN A 286 -92.51 5.98 -54.18
N GLN A 287 -91.80 5.31 -53.26
CA GLN A 287 -92.44 4.37 -52.36
C GLN A 287 -92.92 5.05 -51.06
N THR A 288 -94.19 4.84 -50.72
CA THR A 288 -94.76 5.23 -49.43
C THR A 288 -94.38 4.18 -48.39
N LEU A 289 -93.64 4.59 -47.36
CA LEU A 289 -93.38 3.75 -46.19
C LEU A 289 -94.54 3.92 -45.21
N ASN A 290 -95.20 2.80 -44.88
CA ASN A 290 -96.26 2.75 -43.90
C ASN A 290 -95.93 1.72 -42.82
N LEU A 291 -95.91 2.15 -41.56
CA LEU A 291 -95.69 1.30 -40.40
C LEU A 291 -97.02 1.01 -39.72
N THR A 292 -97.44 -0.24 -39.73
CA THR A 292 -98.63 -0.71 -39.00
C THR A 292 -98.23 -1.84 -38.07
N ASN A 293 -98.50 -1.66 -36.77
CA ASN A 293 -97.94 -2.51 -35.70
C ASN A 293 -96.41 -2.61 -35.81
N ALA A 294 -95.88 -3.82 -35.99
CA ALA A 294 -94.45 -4.10 -36.10
C ALA A 294 -93.97 -4.30 -37.55
N THR A 295 -94.84 -4.10 -38.55
CA THR A 295 -94.49 -4.38 -39.95
C THR A 295 -94.35 -3.07 -40.72
N LEU A 296 -93.13 -2.80 -41.19
CA LEU A 296 -92.86 -1.69 -42.09
C LEU A 296 -93.13 -2.15 -43.52
N SER A 297 -94.11 -1.52 -44.17
CA SER A 297 -94.49 -1.80 -45.55
C SER A 297 -94.05 -0.67 -46.47
N ILE A 298 -93.54 -1.03 -47.64
CA ILE A 298 -93.16 -0.12 -48.71
C ILE A 298 -94.19 -0.29 -49.82
N SER A 299 -94.84 0.79 -50.29
CA SER A 299 -95.86 0.67 -51.34
C SER A 299 -95.28 0.04 -52.60
N ASN A 300 -95.94 -1.00 -53.12
CA ASN A 300 -95.48 -1.86 -54.22
C ASN A 300 -94.13 -2.57 -53.99
N GLY A 301 -93.63 -2.60 -52.74
CA GLY A 301 -92.38 -3.25 -52.34
C GLY A 301 -92.58 -4.36 -51.30
N ASN A 302 -91.47 -4.78 -50.68
CA ASN A 302 -91.49 -5.80 -49.64
C ASN A 302 -92.00 -5.23 -48.30
N THR A 303 -92.51 -6.13 -47.46
CA THR A 303 -92.76 -5.86 -46.05
C THR A 303 -91.60 -6.38 -45.22
N VAL A 304 -91.13 -5.58 -44.26
CA VAL A 304 -90.13 -5.98 -43.27
C VAL A 304 -90.84 -6.17 -41.93
N ASP A 305 -90.77 -7.39 -41.40
CA ASP A 305 -91.24 -7.67 -40.06
C ASP A 305 -90.18 -7.24 -39.03
N LEU A 306 -90.50 -6.20 -38.27
CA LEU A 306 -89.66 -5.67 -37.19
C LEU A 306 -90.06 -6.27 -35.84
N SER A 307 -90.89 -7.32 -35.80
CA SER A 307 -91.27 -8.01 -34.56
C SER A 307 -90.06 -8.52 -33.77
N THR A 308 -88.94 -8.83 -34.43
CA THR A 308 -87.68 -9.23 -33.77
C THR A 308 -86.91 -8.06 -33.17
N LEU A 309 -87.24 -6.81 -33.53
CA LEU A 309 -86.79 -5.61 -32.81
C LEU A 309 -87.78 -5.22 -31.70
N GLN A 310 -88.97 -5.83 -31.66
CA GLN A 310 -89.88 -5.74 -30.52
C GLN A 310 -89.54 -6.85 -29.53
N ASP A 311 -88.49 -6.64 -28.74
CA ASP A 311 -88.32 -7.31 -27.45
C ASP A 311 -89.30 -6.78 -26.37
N GLY A 312 -90.19 -5.85 -26.74
CA GLY A 312 -91.32 -5.43 -25.92
C GLY A 312 -91.23 -4.03 -25.33
N THR A 313 -90.34 -3.13 -25.78
CA THR A 313 -90.34 -1.73 -25.30
C THR A 313 -90.30 -0.67 -26.41
N GLY A 314 -91.42 -0.55 -27.12
CA GLY A 314 -91.83 0.77 -27.59
C GLY A 314 -92.07 1.67 -26.38
N THR A 315 -91.14 2.61 -26.13
CA THR A 315 -90.99 3.49 -24.95
C THR A 315 -90.41 2.81 -23.70
N ASP A 316 -89.08 2.86 -23.55
CA ASP A 316 -88.34 2.56 -22.31
C ASP A 316 -88.61 3.61 -21.20
N SER A 317 -89.87 3.97 -20.95
CA SER A 317 -90.25 4.64 -19.70
C SER A 317 -90.57 3.59 -18.66
N GLN A 318 -89.53 2.88 -18.21
CA GLN A 318 -89.64 2.03 -17.02
C GLN A 318 -89.78 2.94 -15.80
N THR A 319 -90.89 2.82 -15.08
CA THR A 319 -91.04 3.52 -13.81
C THR A 319 -90.32 2.72 -12.74
N LEU A 320 -89.24 3.29 -12.19
CA LEU A 320 -88.57 2.76 -11.01
C LEU A 320 -89.31 3.24 -9.78
N ASN A 321 -89.90 2.31 -9.03
CA ASN A 321 -90.60 2.61 -7.79
C ASN A 321 -89.90 1.89 -6.63
N LEU A 322 -89.41 2.68 -5.67
CA LEU A 322 -88.80 2.19 -4.44
C LEU A 322 -89.82 2.25 -3.30
N SER A 323 -90.20 1.08 -2.79
CA SER A 323 -91.06 0.97 -1.62
C SER A 323 -90.36 0.12 -0.56
N ASN A 324 -90.16 0.69 0.63
CA ASN A 324 -89.29 0.14 1.68
C ASN A 324 -87.92 -0.22 1.12
N ALA A 325 -87.54 -1.50 1.15
CA ALA A 325 -86.27 -2.00 0.66
C ALA A 325 -86.35 -2.64 -0.72
N THR A 326 -87.49 -2.62 -1.43
CA THR A 326 -87.60 -3.30 -2.72
C THR A 326 -87.74 -2.28 -3.84
N LEU A 327 -86.77 -2.30 -4.76
CA LEU A 327 -86.81 -1.51 -5.99
C LEU A 327 -87.52 -2.32 -7.07
N SER A 328 -88.67 -1.83 -7.52
CA SER A 328 -89.47 -2.47 -8.56
C SER A 328 -89.38 -1.67 -9.86
N ILE A 329 -89.17 -2.38 -10.96
CA ILE A 329 -89.21 -1.83 -12.32
C ILE A 329 -90.53 -2.26 -12.94
N SER A 330 -91.33 -1.31 -13.44
CA SER A 330 -92.61 -1.64 -14.08
C SER A 330 -92.43 -2.64 -15.22
N ASN A 331 -93.15 -3.78 -15.16
CA ASN A 331 -93.04 -4.94 -16.07
C ASN A 331 -91.65 -5.64 -16.09
N GLY A 332 -90.77 -5.32 -15.13
CA GLY A 332 -89.47 -5.94 -14.94
C GLY A 332 -89.36 -6.69 -13.61
N ASN A 333 -88.13 -7.06 -13.26
CA ASN A 333 -87.85 -7.74 -12.00
C ASN A 333 -87.94 -6.77 -10.81
N THR A 334 -88.22 -7.32 -9.63
CA THR A 334 -88.03 -6.63 -8.35
C THR A 334 -86.67 -6.98 -7.79
N VAL A 335 -85.93 -5.97 -7.36
CA VAL A 335 -84.64 -6.13 -6.67
C VAL A 335 -84.85 -5.86 -5.18
N ASP A 336 -84.57 -6.87 -4.36
CA ASP A 336 -84.56 -6.70 -2.91
C ASP A 336 -83.25 -6.05 -2.45
N LEU A 337 -83.36 -4.84 -1.92
CA LEU A 337 -82.30 -4.03 -1.34
C LEU A 337 -82.31 -4.10 0.19
N SER A 338 -83.03 -5.07 0.79
CA SER A 338 -83.07 -5.27 2.25
C SER A 338 -81.68 -5.41 2.87
N ALA A 339 -80.74 -6.03 2.15
CA ALA A 339 -79.32 -6.12 2.53
C ALA A 339 -78.58 -4.77 2.61
N LEU A 340 -79.16 -3.68 2.12
CA LEU A 340 -78.62 -2.31 2.21
C LEU A 340 -79.28 -1.50 3.34
N GLN A 341 -80.38 -1.97 3.94
CA GLN A 341 -81.20 -1.23 4.92
C GLN A 341 -80.97 -1.60 6.39
N ASP A 342 -80.17 -2.62 6.70
CA ASP A 342 -79.75 -2.95 8.07
C ASP A 342 -78.53 -2.15 8.54
N GLY A 343 -78.08 -1.16 7.76
CA GLY A 343 -76.81 -0.47 7.99
C GLY A 343 -75.58 -1.32 7.65
N THR A 344 -75.76 -2.52 7.07
CA THR A 344 -74.69 -3.44 6.64
C THR A 344 -74.40 -3.39 5.14
N GLY A 345 -74.85 -2.34 4.45
CA GLY A 345 -74.14 -1.87 3.27
C GLY A 345 -72.64 -1.87 3.59
N THR A 346 -71.85 -2.58 2.78
CA THR A 346 -70.52 -3.14 3.12
C THR A 346 -69.43 -2.14 3.50
N ASP A 347 -69.78 -0.86 3.66
CA ASP A 347 -68.92 0.23 4.10
C ASP A 347 -69.20 0.74 5.52
N SER A 348 -70.04 0.09 6.32
CA SER A 348 -70.06 0.34 7.78
C SER A 348 -68.87 -0.37 8.43
N GLN A 349 -67.67 0.19 8.30
CA GLN A 349 -66.51 -0.31 9.04
C GLN A 349 -66.59 0.13 10.51
N THR A 350 -66.77 -0.84 11.40
CA THR A 350 -66.55 -0.63 12.83
C THR A 350 -65.06 -0.63 13.09
N LEU A 351 -64.53 0.49 13.58
CA LEU A 351 -63.18 0.59 14.08
C LEU A 351 -63.18 0.17 15.55
N ASN A 352 -62.49 -0.93 15.86
CA ASN A 352 -62.28 -1.40 17.21
C ASN A 352 -60.79 -1.42 17.53
N LEU A 353 -60.39 -0.64 18.54
CA LEU A 353 -59.03 -0.63 19.08
C LEU A 353 -59.00 -1.53 20.31
N THR A 354 -58.23 -2.61 20.24
CA THR A 354 -57.95 -3.49 21.38
C THR A 354 -56.44 -3.56 21.54
N ASP A 355 -55.96 -3.31 22.76
CA ASP A 355 -54.55 -3.04 23.05
C ASP A 355 -53.97 -2.00 22.07
N ASN A 356 -53.07 -2.42 21.19
CA ASN A 356 -52.37 -1.56 20.23
C ASN A 356 -52.76 -1.85 18.78
N THR A 357 -53.74 -2.71 18.53
CA THR A 357 -54.14 -3.08 17.17
C THR A 357 -55.52 -2.51 16.87
N LEU A 358 -55.56 -1.62 15.88
CA LEU A 358 -56.81 -1.11 15.34
C LEU A 358 -57.33 -2.09 14.30
N SER A 359 -58.43 -2.76 14.64
CA SER A 359 -59.16 -3.63 13.73
C SER A 359 -60.28 -2.86 13.06
N ILE A 360 -60.34 -2.97 11.73
CA ILE A 360 -61.42 -2.43 10.91
C ILE A 360 -62.29 -3.63 10.52
N SER A 361 -63.56 -3.65 10.90
CA SER A 361 -64.44 -4.79 10.61
C SER A 361 -64.46 -5.09 9.11
N ASN A 362 -64.18 -6.34 8.73
CA ASN A 362 -64.01 -6.79 7.34
C ASN A 362 -62.86 -6.12 6.55
N GLY A 363 -61.95 -5.44 7.24
CA GLY A 363 -60.77 -4.78 6.67
C GLY A 363 -59.46 -5.28 7.28
N ASN A 364 -58.38 -4.54 7.06
CA ASN A 364 -57.07 -4.85 7.62
C ASN A 364 -57.00 -4.49 9.11
N THR A 365 -56.08 -5.15 9.80
CA THR A 365 -55.62 -4.73 11.12
C THR A 365 -54.40 -3.83 10.96
N VAL A 366 -54.39 -2.69 11.64
CA VAL A 366 -53.21 -1.82 11.74
C VAL A 366 -52.62 -2.00 13.14
N ASP A 367 -51.39 -2.49 13.20
CA ASP A 367 -50.68 -2.67 14.46
C ASP A 367 -49.87 -1.41 14.80
N PHE A 368 -50.23 -0.77 15.91
CA PHE A 368 -49.53 0.38 16.47
C PHE A 368 -48.50 -0.01 17.55
N SER A 369 -48.16 -1.31 17.69
CA SER A 369 -47.15 -1.81 18.65
C SER A 369 -45.79 -1.11 18.52
N ALA A 370 -45.43 -0.65 17.33
CA ALA A 370 -44.20 0.12 17.08
C ALA A 370 -44.27 1.59 17.54
N PHE A 371 -45.47 2.11 17.85
CA PHE A 371 -45.70 3.51 18.22
C PHE A 371 -46.23 3.67 19.65
N VAL A 372 -46.47 2.58 20.37
CA VAL A 372 -46.66 2.67 21.82
C VAL A 372 -45.32 2.97 22.46
N ASN A 373 -45.17 4.20 22.93
CA ASN A 373 -44.18 4.51 23.94
C ASN A 373 -44.57 3.73 25.20
N THR A 374 -43.91 2.61 25.42
CA THR A 374 -44.00 1.82 26.66
C THR A 374 -43.18 2.48 27.77
N ASP A 375 -43.13 3.81 27.84
CA ASP A 375 -42.38 4.50 28.89
C ASP A 375 -43.11 4.43 30.25
N GLY A 376 -43.64 3.25 30.58
CA GLY A 376 -43.90 2.79 31.94
C GLY A 376 -42.57 2.57 32.67
N GLN A 377 -41.75 3.62 32.76
CA GLN A 377 -40.54 3.64 33.54
C GLN A 377 -40.91 3.86 35.02
N ASP A 378 -41.41 2.80 35.65
CA ASP A 378 -41.59 2.79 37.10
C ASP A 378 -40.22 2.76 37.80
N LEU A 379 -40.14 3.34 38.99
CA LEU A 379 -38.97 3.21 39.86
C LEU A 379 -38.87 1.75 40.35
N THR A 380 -37.84 1.04 39.91
CA THR A 380 -37.59 -0.36 40.29
C THR A 380 -36.83 -0.47 41.60
N SER A 381 -35.88 0.43 41.85
CA SER A 381 -35.17 0.49 43.12
C SER A 381 -34.63 1.90 43.42
N ALA A 382 -34.48 2.20 44.70
CA ALA A 382 -33.73 3.35 45.20
C ALA A 382 -32.87 2.85 46.35
N SER A 383 -31.54 2.88 46.17
CA SER A 383 -30.60 2.34 47.15
C SER A 383 -29.49 3.35 47.46
N LEU A 384 -29.11 3.42 48.73
CA LEU A 384 -28.00 4.26 49.20
C LEU A 384 -26.87 3.35 49.66
N SER A 385 -25.71 3.49 49.04
CA SER A 385 -24.49 2.77 49.41
C SER A 385 -23.37 3.78 49.66
N GLY A 386 -22.93 3.91 50.91
CA GLY A 386 -22.03 5.00 51.30
C GLY A 386 -22.73 6.35 51.12
N THR A 387 -22.17 7.22 50.27
CA THR A 387 -22.77 8.52 49.91
C THR A 387 -23.49 8.50 48.56
N ASP A 388 -23.48 7.37 47.84
CA ASP A 388 -24.05 7.29 46.49
C ASP A 388 -25.51 6.82 46.55
N LEU A 389 -26.43 7.72 46.19
CA LEU A 389 -27.83 7.37 45.96
C LEU A 389 -28.01 6.92 44.51
N THR A 390 -28.31 5.65 44.32
CA THR A 390 -28.59 5.08 43.00
C THR A 390 -30.09 4.87 42.83
N ILE A 391 -30.64 5.41 41.74
CA ILE A 391 -32.03 5.27 41.31
C ILE A 391 -32.06 4.40 40.06
N GLU A 392 -32.84 3.34 40.10
CA GLU A 392 -33.06 2.44 38.97
C GLU A 392 -34.50 2.54 38.48
N ILE A 393 -34.68 2.80 37.19
CA ILE A 393 -35.98 2.84 36.51
C ILE A 393 -36.12 1.64 35.60
N GLN A 394 -37.34 1.14 35.45
CA GLN A 394 -37.63 -0.02 34.61
C GLN A 394 -37.21 0.30 33.16
N ASN A 395 -36.34 -0.54 32.59
CA ASN A 395 -35.82 -0.41 31.22
C ASN A 395 -34.96 0.84 30.94
N GLY A 396 -34.48 1.55 31.97
CA GLY A 396 -33.57 2.69 31.81
C GLY A 396 -32.19 2.47 32.47
N ALA A 397 -31.25 3.37 32.17
CA ALA A 397 -29.94 3.37 32.83
C ALA A 397 -30.08 3.89 34.27
N SER A 398 -29.40 3.23 35.22
CA SER A 398 -29.34 3.68 36.61
C SER A 398 -28.67 5.05 36.70
N VAL A 399 -29.23 5.94 37.51
CA VAL A 399 -28.64 7.26 37.82
C VAL A 399 -28.11 7.22 39.24
N THR A 400 -26.83 7.53 39.41
CA THR A 400 -26.19 7.65 40.72
C THR A 400 -25.84 9.10 41.00
N VAL A 401 -26.24 9.57 42.17
CA VAL A 401 -25.92 10.91 42.68
C VAL A 401 -25.05 10.76 43.92
N ASP A 402 -23.87 11.37 43.88
CA ASP A 402 -22.99 11.45 45.04
C ASP A 402 -23.47 12.54 46.01
N LEU A 403 -23.84 12.12 47.22
CA LEU A 403 -24.29 12.98 48.31
C LEU A 403 -23.14 13.37 49.25
N SER A 404 -21.89 13.02 48.94
CA SER A 404 -20.71 13.41 49.71
C SER A 404 -20.63 14.91 49.99
N PRO A 405 -20.99 15.83 49.05
CA PRO A 405 -20.89 17.26 49.33
C PRO A 405 -21.84 17.73 50.45
N LEU A 406 -23.03 17.11 50.54
CA LEU A 406 -24.01 17.41 51.60
C LEU A 406 -23.51 16.91 52.96
N LEU A 407 -22.91 15.72 52.99
CA LEU A 407 -22.33 15.16 54.20
C LEU A 407 -21.15 16.01 54.67
N THR A 408 -20.25 16.41 53.76
CA THR A 408 -19.12 17.29 54.06
C THR A 408 -19.56 18.66 54.58
N ASP A 409 -20.60 19.28 54.01
CA ASP A 409 -21.14 20.54 54.55
C ASP A 409 -21.66 20.35 55.99
N LEU A 410 -22.38 19.25 56.22
CA LEU A 410 -22.93 18.96 57.54
C LEU A 410 -21.83 18.66 58.58
N GLU A 411 -20.83 17.86 58.22
CA GLU A 411 -19.64 17.59 59.04
C GLU A 411 -18.87 18.87 59.34
N THR A 412 -18.71 19.76 58.35
CA THR A 412 -18.07 21.06 58.53
C THR A 412 -18.86 21.93 59.50
N ARG A 413 -20.18 22.01 59.35
CA ARG A 413 -21.06 22.77 60.25
C ARG A 413 -21.05 22.19 61.66
N LEU A 414 -21.05 20.85 61.80
CA LEU A 414 -20.95 20.17 63.08
C LEU A 414 -19.60 20.48 63.74
N SER A 415 -18.48 20.35 63.03
CA SER A 415 -17.15 20.72 63.52
C SER A 415 -17.09 22.18 63.97
N ASN A 416 -17.66 23.11 63.20
CA ASN A 416 -17.73 24.52 63.56
C ASN A 416 -18.59 24.75 64.82
N LEU A 417 -19.69 24.02 64.97
CA LEU A 417 -20.55 24.08 66.15
C LEU A 417 -19.85 23.48 67.38
N GLU A 418 -19.21 22.33 67.24
CA GLU A 418 -18.41 21.67 68.29
C GLU A 418 -17.27 22.56 68.77
N GLN A 419 -16.59 23.24 67.85
CA GLN A 419 -15.57 24.24 68.17
C GLN A 419 -16.16 25.45 68.90
N THR A 420 -17.34 25.93 68.51
CA THR A 420 -18.03 27.05 69.15
C THR A 420 -18.51 26.70 70.56
N LEU A 421 -18.93 25.45 70.78
CA LEU A 421 -19.40 24.95 72.08
C LEU A 421 -18.27 24.43 72.99
N GLY A 422 -17.02 24.40 72.52
CA GLY A 422 -15.86 23.92 73.30
C GLY A 422 -15.86 22.41 73.55
N ILE A 423 -16.58 21.64 72.73
CA ILE A 423 -16.68 20.18 72.79
C ILE A 423 -15.97 19.56 71.57
N GLY A 424 -14.70 19.92 71.35
CA GLY A 424 -13.91 19.35 70.24
C GLY A 424 -13.35 17.96 70.56
N ASN A 425 -13.54 17.02 69.62
CA ASN A 425 -12.98 15.66 69.50
C ASN A 425 -13.66 14.52 70.30
N VAL A 426 -14.67 13.89 69.70
CA VAL A 426 -15.16 12.55 70.13
C VAL A 426 -14.55 11.41 69.30
N GLU A 427 -13.66 11.66 68.33
CA GLU A 427 -12.95 10.61 67.58
C GLU A 427 -11.61 10.16 68.22
N GLY A 428 -11.34 10.57 69.46
CA GLY A 428 -10.11 10.27 70.20
C GLY A 428 -10.27 9.39 71.45
N ARG A 429 -11.42 8.73 71.66
CA ARG A 429 -11.63 7.80 72.78
C ARG A 429 -11.44 6.33 72.40
N THR A 430 -10.55 6.01 71.46
CA THR A 430 -10.12 4.62 71.22
C THR A 430 -8.96 4.18 72.13
N ASN A 431 -8.47 5.05 73.01
CA ASN A 431 -7.63 4.67 74.15
C ASN A 431 -8.46 4.35 75.41
N GLN A 432 -9.57 3.62 75.26
CA GLN A 432 -10.18 3.00 76.44
C GLN A 432 -9.20 1.95 76.95
N LYS A 433 -8.72 2.12 78.19
CA LYS A 433 -7.88 1.11 78.84
C LYS A 433 -8.75 -0.09 79.16
N ALA A 434 -8.17 -1.29 79.21
CA ALA A 434 -8.88 -2.45 79.70
C ALA A 434 -9.45 -2.17 81.10
N VAL A 435 -10.72 -2.53 81.32
CA VAL A 435 -11.41 -2.29 82.59
C VAL A 435 -11.95 -3.61 83.12
N LEU A 436 -11.77 -3.83 84.42
CA LEU A 436 -12.39 -4.93 85.15
C LEU A 436 -13.36 -4.34 86.18
N TYR A 437 -14.64 -4.70 86.07
CA TYR A 437 -15.68 -4.24 86.98
C TYR A 437 -15.84 -5.18 88.17
N GLN A 438 -16.57 -4.70 89.17
CA GLN A 438 -16.92 -5.50 90.34
C GLN A 438 -18.04 -6.49 89.98
N ASN A 439 -17.94 -7.73 90.46
CA ASN A 439 -18.96 -8.75 90.28
C ASN A 439 -20.27 -8.34 90.97
N ILE A 440 -21.40 -8.63 90.34
CA ILE A 440 -22.72 -8.32 90.85
C ILE A 440 -23.59 -9.59 90.83
N PRO A 441 -24.20 -9.99 91.97
CA PRO A 441 -24.03 -9.41 93.31
C PRO A 441 -22.67 -9.77 93.92
N ASN A 442 -22.23 -8.98 94.92
CA ASN A 442 -21.08 -9.29 95.77
C ASN A 442 -21.34 -8.77 97.19
N PRO A 443 -21.52 -9.62 98.23
CA PRO A 443 -21.41 -11.08 98.20
C PRO A 443 -22.48 -11.80 97.36
N PHE A 444 -22.26 -13.07 97.02
CA PHE A 444 -23.21 -13.92 96.30
C PHE A 444 -23.26 -15.36 96.83
N ASP A 445 -24.39 -16.04 96.68
CA ASP A 445 -24.61 -17.39 97.20
C ASP A 445 -24.37 -18.48 96.13
N ALA A 446 -24.94 -18.34 94.93
CA ALA A 446 -24.87 -19.31 93.84
C ALA A 446 -24.12 -18.78 92.62
N THR A 447 -24.63 -17.72 91.99
CA THR A 447 -24.02 -17.14 90.77
C THR A 447 -23.79 -15.65 90.89
N SER A 448 -22.78 -15.15 90.18
CA SER A 448 -22.49 -13.72 90.04
C SER A 448 -21.95 -13.45 88.63
N SER A 449 -21.94 -12.19 88.20
CA SER A 449 -21.42 -11.82 86.89
C SER A 449 -20.38 -10.72 87.00
N ILE A 450 -19.26 -10.88 86.29
CA ILE A 450 -18.15 -9.93 86.22
C ILE A 450 -18.17 -9.29 84.83
N LYS A 451 -18.48 -8.00 84.78
CA LYS A 451 -18.30 -7.23 83.54
C LYS A 451 -16.84 -6.83 83.34
N TYR A 452 -16.42 -6.74 82.09
CA TYR A 452 -15.10 -6.27 81.69
C TYR A 452 -15.16 -5.58 80.33
N TYR A 453 -14.16 -4.74 80.06
CA TYR A 453 -13.92 -4.16 78.73
C TYR A 453 -12.50 -4.51 78.27
N ILE A 454 -12.38 -5.16 77.11
CA ILE A 454 -11.10 -5.44 76.45
C ILE A 454 -10.96 -4.55 75.20
N PRO A 455 -9.95 -3.66 75.13
CA PRO A 455 -9.72 -2.83 73.95
C PRO A 455 -9.31 -3.68 72.74
N THR A 456 -9.66 -3.24 71.53
CA THR A 456 -9.41 -3.99 70.29
C THR A 456 -7.94 -4.19 69.94
N ASN A 457 -7.02 -3.46 70.60
CA ASN A 457 -5.58 -3.57 70.40
C ASN A 457 -4.87 -4.55 71.37
N VAL A 458 -5.61 -5.24 72.24
CA VAL A 458 -5.06 -6.27 73.14
C VAL A 458 -4.96 -7.61 72.41
N GLY A 459 -3.80 -8.26 72.46
CA GLY A 459 -3.56 -9.53 71.78
C GLY A 459 -4.10 -10.76 72.53
N LYS A 460 -3.94 -10.77 73.86
CA LYS A 460 -4.46 -11.83 74.75
C LYS A 460 -5.02 -11.26 76.04
N ALA A 461 -6.20 -11.71 76.46
CA ALA A 461 -6.78 -11.35 77.74
C ALA A 461 -7.20 -12.60 78.54
N SER A 462 -7.06 -12.56 79.87
CA SER A 462 -7.55 -13.62 80.76
C SER A 462 -7.93 -13.07 82.14
N ILE A 463 -8.92 -13.69 82.77
CA ILE A 463 -9.31 -13.42 84.16
C ILE A 463 -8.85 -14.60 85.02
N VAL A 464 -7.97 -14.30 85.98
CA VAL A 464 -7.38 -15.29 86.90
C VAL A 464 -8.00 -15.15 88.28
N PHE A 465 -8.58 -16.23 88.80
CA PHE A 465 -9.19 -16.33 90.12
C PHE A 465 -8.21 -16.94 91.12
N SER A 466 -8.11 -16.37 92.33
CA SER A 466 -7.21 -16.82 93.39
C SER A 466 -7.83 -16.72 94.80
N ASN A 467 -7.37 -17.55 95.74
CA ASN A 467 -7.76 -17.46 97.15
C ASN A 467 -7.01 -16.33 97.89
N THR A 468 -7.30 -16.14 99.19
CA THR A 468 -6.63 -15.13 100.04
C THR A 468 -5.13 -15.37 100.25
N SER A 469 -4.64 -16.59 100.01
CA SER A 469 -3.22 -16.92 100.01
C SER A 469 -2.53 -16.66 98.66
N GLY A 470 -3.28 -16.23 97.64
CA GLY A 470 -2.77 -15.96 96.30
C GLY A 470 -2.60 -17.20 95.41
N GLN A 471 -3.04 -18.39 95.85
CA GLN A 471 -3.05 -19.58 95.02
C GLN A 471 -4.11 -19.43 93.92
N VAL A 472 -3.72 -19.69 92.67
CA VAL A 472 -4.64 -19.65 91.52
C VAL A 472 -5.57 -20.84 91.59
N ILE A 473 -6.87 -20.56 91.51
CA ILE A 473 -7.95 -21.54 91.54
C ILE A 473 -8.41 -21.86 90.12
N SER A 474 -8.53 -20.83 89.28
CA SER A 474 -8.98 -20.98 87.90
C SER A 474 -8.48 -19.81 87.05
N THR A 475 -8.32 -20.06 85.76
CA THR A 475 -8.01 -19.04 84.75
C THR A 475 -8.98 -19.20 83.60
N VAL A 476 -9.59 -18.09 83.19
CA VAL A 476 -10.52 -18.04 82.06
C VAL A 476 -9.94 -17.11 81.00
N ASP A 477 -9.68 -17.64 79.81
CA ASP A 477 -9.25 -16.84 78.67
C ASP A 477 -10.43 -16.05 78.09
N ILE A 478 -10.18 -14.77 77.79
CA ILE A 478 -11.15 -13.86 77.22
C ILE A 478 -10.77 -13.62 75.76
N THR A 479 -11.57 -14.18 74.85
CA THR A 479 -11.31 -14.13 73.40
C THR A 479 -12.04 -12.98 72.71
N GLU A 480 -13.06 -12.41 73.34
CA GLU A 480 -13.85 -11.31 72.79
C GLU A 480 -13.30 -9.96 73.22
N VAL A 481 -13.16 -9.05 72.24
CA VAL A 481 -12.83 -7.64 72.46
C VAL A 481 -14.10 -6.81 72.55
N GLY A 482 -14.08 -5.73 73.32
CA GLY A 482 -15.23 -4.91 73.67
C GLY A 482 -15.73 -5.18 75.09
N GLU A 483 -16.96 -4.74 75.36
CA GLU A 483 -17.66 -5.05 76.62
C GLU A 483 -18.07 -6.52 76.65
N GLY A 484 -17.76 -7.21 77.74
CA GLY A 484 -18.13 -8.60 77.96
C GLY A 484 -18.53 -8.87 79.41
N GLU A 485 -19.17 -10.01 79.63
CA GLU A 485 -19.66 -10.41 80.95
C GLU A 485 -19.38 -11.89 81.20
N LEU A 486 -18.54 -12.16 82.20
CA LEU A 486 -18.22 -13.51 82.65
C LEU A 486 -19.15 -13.91 83.79
N HIS A 487 -19.95 -14.94 83.56
CA HIS A 487 -20.79 -15.55 84.59
C HIS A 487 -19.98 -16.55 85.42
N ILE A 488 -20.07 -16.46 86.74
CA ILE A 488 -19.39 -17.34 87.69
C ILE A 488 -20.39 -18.03 88.63
N ASN A 489 -20.04 -19.23 89.07
CA ASN A 489 -20.79 -20.04 90.02
C ASN A 489 -19.89 -20.38 91.23
N SER A 490 -20.46 -20.38 92.43
CA SER A 490 -19.80 -20.76 93.69
C SER A 490 -19.69 -22.28 93.91
N ASP A 491 -20.32 -23.10 93.05
CA ASP A 491 -20.32 -24.55 93.15
C ASP A 491 -18.90 -25.13 93.31
N GLY A 492 -18.69 -25.87 94.41
CA GLY A 492 -17.41 -26.50 94.73
C GLY A 492 -16.37 -25.58 95.38
N LEU A 493 -16.70 -24.30 95.62
CA LEU A 493 -15.87 -23.36 96.38
C LEU A 493 -16.44 -23.18 97.79
N ALA A 494 -15.57 -23.12 98.80
CA ALA A 494 -15.99 -22.84 100.16
C ALA A 494 -16.40 -21.36 100.31
N SER A 495 -17.39 -21.08 101.17
CA SER A 495 -17.74 -19.74 101.62
C SER A 495 -16.48 -19.01 102.11
N GLY A 496 -16.27 -17.79 101.62
CA GLY A 496 -15.04 -17.04 101.87
C GLY A 496 -14.75 -15.95 100.85
N THR A 497 -13.61 -15.29 101.06
CA THR A 497 -13.14 -14.22 100.19
C THR A 497 -12.20 -14.77 99.12
N TYR A 498 -12.41 -14.34 97.89
CA TYR A 498 -11.58 -14.65 96.73
C TYR A 498 -11.24 -13.36 95.96
N PHE A 499 -10.28 -13.47 95.05
CA PHE A 499 -9.90 -12.37 94.16
C PHE A 499 -9.92 -12.84 92.72
N TYR A 500 -10.25 -11.92 91.80
CA TYR A 500 -10.07 -12.13 90.37
C TYR A 500 -9.32 -10.96 89.77
N THR A 501 -8.40 -11.27 88.86
CA THR A 501 -7.50 -10.30 88.25
C THR A 501 -7.55 -10.42 86.74
N LEU A 502 -7.76 -9.31 86.06
CA LEU A 502 -7.68 -9.24 84.60
C LEU A 502 -6.22 -9.01 84.20
N PHE A 503 -5.74 -9.86 83.30
CA PHE A 503 -4.47 -9.71 82.62
C PHE A 503 -4.70 -9.49 81.13
N THR A 504 -3.96 -8.55 80.55
CA THR A 504 -3.92 -8.29 79.10
C THR A 504 -2.47 -8.32 78.65
N ASP A 505 -2.14 -9.11 77.65
CA ASP A 505 -0.77 -9.33 77.14
C ASP A 505 0.24 -9.60 78.27
N ASN A 506 -0.16 -10.49 79.19
CA ASN A 506 0.57 -10.90 80.39
C ASN A 506 0.83 -9.77 81.41
N LYS A 507 0.20 -8.59 81.26
CA LYS A 507 0.27 -7.50 82.23
C LYS A 507 -1.02 -7.43 83.04
N LYS A 508 -0.86 -7.34 84.36
CA LYS A 508 -1.98 -7.14 85.29
C LYS A 508 -2.63 -5.78 85.04
N VAL A 509 -3.94 -5.78 84.80
CA VAL A 509 -4.76 -4.57 84.63
C VAL A 509 -5.34 -4.13 85.97
N ALA A 510 -6.15 -5.00 86.58
CA ALA A 510 -6.84 -4.70 87.83
C ALA A 510 -7.20 -6.00 88.57
N THR A 511 -7.25 -5.95 89.89
CA THR A 511 -7.73 -7.04 90.76
C THR A 511 -8.94 -6.57 91.54
N ARG A 512 -9.96 -7.43 91.66
CA ARG A 512 -11.17 -7.19 92.45
C ARG A 512 -11.39 -8.32 93.44
N ARG A 513 -12.06 -8.01 94.55
CA ARG A 513 -12.40 -8.96 95.61
C ARG A 513 -13.83 -9.44 95.45
N MET A 514 -14.05 -10.74 95.43
CA MET A 514 -15.39 -11.34 95.54
C MET A 514 -15.54 -12.08 96.87
N VAL A 515 -16.78 -12.15 97.37
CA VAL A 515 -17.14 -12.83 98.60
C VAL A 515 -18.26 -13.81 98.27
N ILE A 516 -18.04 -15.08 98.59
CA ILE A 516 -19.03 -16.15 98.50
C ILE A 516 -19.55 -16.38 99.92
N ASN A 517 -20.87 -16.36 100.10
CA ASN A 517 -21.51 -16.54 101.40
C ASN A 517 -21.55 -17.99 101.88
#